data_AF-A0A943P8F6-F1
#
_entry.id   AF-A0A943P8F6-F1
#
_cell.length_a   1.000
_cell.length_b   1.000
_cell.length_c   1.000
_cell.angle_alpha   90.00
_cell.angle_beta   90.00
_cell.angle_gamma   90.00
#
_symmetry.space_group_name_H-M   'P 1'
#
loop_
_entity.id
_entity.type
_entity.pdbx_description
1 polymer ?
#
loop_
_entity_poly.entity_id
_entity_poly.type
_entity_poly.pdbx_seq_one_letter_code
_entity_poly.pdbx_strand_id
1 'polypeptide(L)'
;MWSNVVSIEKGDDKMFSELLSGVEGIKELSSAVEESKNRKYIYMAGLCEYADEIRDKIENFLSDFILTKYKLSYYAENLKYDKLDYPVATLISTLVYLDFDLEKAFVTRVLRELSSYDVDAIYRFRLKALRASWKEVAEMCARLFEVGTDEQDIYNVINYISATKTAKPLELVLEKAERPVFRNAGNGKEIAVKRLFGVDEYDIIGTVISLSATKLTLNCDVAGEAVKALRHVVRVKMR
;
A
#
# COMPACT_ATOMS: atom_id res chain seq x y z
N MET A 1 12.51 6.31 30.23
CA MET A 1 12.53 5.54 28.97
C MET A 1 11.09 5.39 28.51
N TRP A 2 10.79 5.74 27.25
CA TRP A 2 9.48 5.42 26.66
C TRP A 2 9.58 4.03 26.05
N SER A 3 8.51 3.23 26.17
CA SER A 3 8.45 1.89 25.61
C SER A 3 7.05 1.54 25.14
N ASN A 4 6.96 0.72 24.11
CA ASN A 4 5.70 0.16 23.62
C ASN A 4 5.97 -1.18 22.90
N VAL A 5 4.91 -1.88 22.48
CA VAL A 5 5.00 -3.17 21.82
C VAL A 5 4.08 -3.20 20.59
N VAL A 6 4.63 -3.70 19.50
CA VAL A 6 3.86 -4.14 18.32
C VAL A 6 3.83 -5.65 18.33
N SER A 7 2.70 -6.27 18.00
CA SER A 7 2.65 -7.71 17.84
C SER A 7 1.69 -8.15 16.74
N ILE A 8 1.92 -9.35 16.22
CA ILE A 8 1.14 -9.95 15.14
C ILE A 8 0.99 -11.46 15.34
N GLU A 9 -0.18 -12.00 14.97
CA GLU A 9 -0.41 -13.44 14.90
C GLU A 9 0.60 -14.13 13.98
N LYS A 10 1.05 -15.33 14.37
CA LYS A 10 1.89 -16.17 13.50
C LYS A 10 1.06 -16.68 12.32
N GLY A 11 1.55 -16.43 11.11
CA GLY A 11 0.92 -16.95 9.90
C GLY A 11 1.67 -16.58 8.64
N ASP A 12 2.26 -15.38 8.60
CA ASP A 12 3.02 -14.89 7.44
C ASP A 12 4.36 -14.30 7.91
N ASP A 13 5.44 -15.04 7.67
CA ASP A 13 6.81 -14.63 8.01
C ASP A 13 7.30 -13.44 7.18
N LYS A 14 6.82 -13.30 5.93
CA LYS A 14 7.14 -12.16 5.07
C LYS A 14 6.50 -10.90 5.65
N MET A 15 5.22 -10.98 6.03
CA MET A 15 4.51 -9.89 6.66
C MET A 15 5.17 -9.43 7.96
N PHE A 16 5.60 -10.38 8.81
CA PHE A 16 6.36 -10.04 10.02
C PHE A 16 7.71 -9.39 9.71
N SER A 17 8.45 -9.92 8.73
CA SER A 17 9.77 -9.37 8.35
C SER A 17 9.67 -7.93 7.85
N GLU A 18 8.63 -7.61 7.06
CA GLU A 18 8.36 -6.25 6.61
C GLU A 18 7.94 -5.32 7.76
N LEU A 19 7.14 -5.82 8.70
CA LEU A 19 6.76 -5.09 9.90
C LEU A 19 8.00 -4.75 10.75
N LEU A 20 8.86 -5.73 10.99
CA LEU A 20 10.10 -5.58 11.75
C LEU A 20 11.04 -4.58 11.08
N SER A 21 11.31 -4.75 9.78
CA SER A 21 12.18 -3.84 9.03
C SER A 21 11.69 -2.39 9.07
N GLY A 22 10.36 -2.19 9.02
CA GLY A 22 9.78 -0.85 9.13
C GLY A 22 9.91 -0.23 10.52
N VAL A 23 9.79 -1.03 11.59
CA VAL A 23 10.05 -0.57 12.97
C VAL A 23 11.53 -0.26 13.17
N GLU A 24 12.43 -1.13 12.72
CA GLU A 24 13.89 -0.94 12.83
C GLU A 24 14.39 0.26 12.01
N GLY A 25 13.67 0.66 10.96
CA GLY A 25 13.95 1.86 10.18
C GLY A 25 13.63 3.18 10.88
N ILE A 26 12.99 3.16 12.06
CA ILE A 26 12.63 4.38 12.80
C ILE A 26 13.84 4.88 13.59
N LYS A 27 14.33 6.08 13.24
CA LYS A 27 15.44 6.74 13.93
C LYS A 27 15.12 6.95 15.42
N GLU A 28 16.12 6.80 16.29
CA GLU A 28 16.04 6.95 17.75
C GLU A 28 15.19 5.88 18.47
N LEU A 29 14.83 4.80 17.77
CA LEU A 29 14.11 3.65 18.30
C LEU A 29 15.03 2.43 18.37
N SER A 30 15.10 1.80 19.55
CA SER A 30 15.67 0.46 19.70
C SER A 30 14.53 -0.56 19.70
N SER A 31 14.77 -1.75 19.14
CA SER A 31 13.79 -2.82 19.14
C SER A 31 14.39 -4.18 19.54
N ALA A 32 13.54 -5.05 20.06
CA ALA A 32 13.86 -6.44 20.38
C ALA A 32 12.68 -7.35 20.01
N VAL A 33 12.98 -8.55 19.51
CA VAL A 33 11.96 -9.51 19.07
C VAL A 33 11.80 -10.63 20.09
N GLU A 34 10.56 -10.96 20.40
CA GLU A 34 10.20 -12.17 21.14
C GLU A 34 9.17 -12.96 20.33
N GLU A 35 9.24 -14.28 20.41
CA GLU A 35 8.30 -15.17 19.75
C GLU A 35 7.66 -16.12 20.76
N SER A 36 6.33 -16.09 20.84
CA SER A 36 5.54 -17.07 21.61
C SER A 36 5.01 -18.17 20.69
N LYS A 37 4.22 -19.11 21.19
CA LYS A 37 3.65 -20.21 20.38
C LYS A 37 2.87 -19.71 19.16
N ASN A 38 2.07 -18.65 19.31
CA ASN A 38 1.10 -18.19 18.31
C ASN A 38 1.32 -16.74 17.86
N ARG A 39 2.33 -16.04 18.41
CA ARG A 39 2.46 -14.59 18.22
C ARG A 39 3.93 -14.17 18.17
N LYS A 40 4.22 -13.14 17.39
CA LYS A 40 5.53 -12.47 17.36
C LYS A 40 5.38 -11.06 17.90
N TYR A 41 6.33 -10.64 18.73
CA TYR A 41 6.35 -9.35 19.41
C TYR A 41 7.59 -8.56 19.00
N ILE A 42 7.41 -7.27 18.82
CA ILE A 42 8.48 -6.29 18.62
C ILE A 42 8.36 -5.30 19.79
N TYR A 43 9.20 -5.49 20.80
CA TYR A 43 9.36 -4.57 21.90
C TYR A 43 10.18 -3.39 21.44
N MET A 44 9.73 -2.18 21.76
CA MET A 44 10.34 -0.94 21.30
C MET A 44 10.65 -0.06 22.50
N ALA A 45 11.81 0.60 22.48
CA ALA A 45 12.22 1.54 23.49
C ALA A 45 12.96 2.74 22.89
N GLY A 46 12.73 3.92 23.47
CA GLY A 46 13.36 5.17 23.06
C GLY A 46 13.54 6.14 24.23
N LEU A 47 14.28 7.22 23.99
CA LEU A 47 14.46 8.29 24.96
C LEU A 47 13.13 9.05 25.13
N CYS A 48 12.80 9.44 26.38
CA CYS A 48 11.54 10.11 26.69
C CYS A 48 11.38 11.44 25.96
N GLU A 49 12.49 12.15 25.68
CA GLU A 49 12.48 13.43 24.96
C GLU A 49 12.01 13.32 23.50
N TYR A 50 12.13 12.13 22.90
CA TYR A 50 11.64 11.83 21.55
C TYR A 50 10.34 11.02 21.55
N ALA A 51 9.70 10.82 22.71
CA ALA A 51 8.59 9.86 22.85
C ALA A 51 7.42 10.16 21.91
N ASP A 52 7.03 11.43 21.77
CA ASP A 52 5.91 11.81 20.90
C ASP A 52 6.27 11.70 19.42
N GLU A 53 7.49 12.10 19.02
CA GLU A 53 7.98 11.95 17.65
C GLU A 53 8.08 10.47 17.24
N ILE A 54 8.62 9.63 18.13
CA ILE A 54 8.70 8.18 17.92
C ILE A 54 7.29 7.59 17.79
N ARG A 55 6.36 7.98 18.67
CA ARG A 55 4.97 7.52 18.62
C ARG A 55 4.32 7.88 17.29
N ASP A 56 4.42 9.14 16.85
CA ASP A 56 3.86 9.58 15.58
C ASP A 56 4.47 8.82 14.39
N LYS A 57 5.78 8.55 14.39
CA LYS A 57 6.44 7.76 13.35
C LYS A 57 5.94 6.32 13.31
N ILE A 58 5.78 5.68 14.48
CA ILE A 58 5.26 4.31 14.59
C ILE A 58 3.80 4.27 14.12
N GLU A 59 2.95 5.17 14.60
CA GLU A 59 1.54 5.22 14.21
C GLU A 59 1.39 5.46 12.70
N ASN A 60 2.17 6.39 12.14
CA ASN A 60 2.17 6.65 10.69
C ASN A 60 2.60 5.41 9.90
N PHE A 61 3.67 4.74 10.33
CA PHE A 61 4.16 3.50 9.71
C PHE A 61 3.11 2.38 9.79
N LEU A 62 2.53 2.15 10.97
CA LEU A 62 1.54 1.10 11.18
C LEU A 62 0.26 1.35 10.37
N SER A 63 -0.19 2.60 10.27
CA SER A 63 -1.31 2.96 9.39
C SER A 63 -1.00 2.63 7.93
N ASP A 64 0.19 3.00 7.42
CA ASP A 64 0.61 2.66 6.07
C ASP A 64 0.72 1.14 5.88
N PHE A 65 1.29 0.43 6.85
CA PHE A 65 1.45 -1.02 6.83
C PHE A 65 0.09 -1.73 6.78
N ILE A 66 -0.86 -1.33 7.63
CA ILE A 66 -2.21 -1.90 7.66
C ILE A 66 -2.89 -1.69 6.31
N LEU A 67 -2.86 -0.47 5.77
CA LEU A 67 -3.54 -0.14 4.53
C LEU A 67 -2.85 -0.70 3.28
N THR A 68 -1.55 -0.96 3.30
CA THR A 68 -0.85 -1.55 2.15
C THR A 68 -0.83 -3.07 2.18
N LYS A 69 -0.87 -3.69 3.36
CA LYS A 69 -0.78 -5.15 3.49
C LYS A 69 -2.15 -5.79 3.70
N TYR A 70 -2.89 -5.38 4.73
CA TYR A 70 -4.18 -6.01 5.00
C TYR A 70 -5.27 -5.63 3.98
N LYS A 71 -5.27 -4.39 3.49
CA LYS A 71 -6.21 -3.98 2.42
C LYS A 71 -5.89 -4.70 1.10
N LEU A 72 -4.61 -4.89 0.80
CA LEU A 72 -4.15 -5.67 -0.35
C LEU A 72 -4.63 -7.12 -0.25
N SER A 73 -4.30 -7.81 0.84
CA SER A 73 -4.73 -9.20 1.07
C SER A 73 -6.25 -9.32 0.99
N TYR A 74 -6.97 -8.35 1.57
CA TYR A 74 -8.42 -8.33 1.51
C TYR A 74 -8.96 -8.31 0.08
N TYR A 75 -8.48 -7.40 -0.78
CA TYR A 75 -8.95 -7.36 -2.17
C TYR A 75 -8.48 -8.55 -2.99
N ALA A 76 -7.24 -9.01 -2.79
CA ALA A 76 -6.73 -10.21 -3.47
C ALA A 76 -7.59 -11.46 -3.18
N GLU A 77 -8.08 -11.60 -1.94
CA GLU A 77 -8.91 -12.74 -1.53
C GLU A 77 -10.39 -12.60 -1.94
N ASN A 78 -10.92 -11.38 -2.05
CA ASN A 78 -12.37 -11.14 -2.18
C ASN A 78 -12.84 -10.72 -3.58
N LEU A 79 -11.93 -10.37 -4.50
CA LEU A 79 -12.30 -10.04 -5.88
C LEU A 79 -12.64 -11.27 -6.75
N LYS A 80 -12.44 -12.49 -6.23
CA LYS A 80 -12.73 -13.77 -6.91
C LYS A 80 -12.09 -13.89 -8.31
N TYR A 81 -10.87 -13.40 -8.46
CA TYR A 81 -10.13 -13.51 -9.72
C TYR A 81 -8.95 -14.46 -9.55
N ASP A 82 -8.88 -15.52 -10.37
CA ASP A 82 -7.99 -16.66 -10.14
C ASP A 82 -6.51 -16.38 -10.43
N LYS A 83 -6.20 -15.31 -11.18
CA LYS A 83 -4.86 -14.98 -11.63
C LYS A 83 -4.52 -13.51 -11.40
N LEU A 84 -3.36 -13.26 -10.80
CA LEU A 84 -2.76 -11.92 -10.79
C LEU A 84 -2.12 -11.65 -12.16
N ASP A 85 -2.71 -10.74 -12.93
CA ASP A 85 -2.19 -10.22 -14.19
C ASP A 85 -2.19 -8.68 -14.18
N TYR A 86 -1.85 -8.05 -15.31
CA TYR A 86 -1.73 -6.58 -15.38
C TYR A 86 -3.05 -5.84 -15.09
N PRO A 87 -4.21 -6.20 -15.70
CA PRO A 87 -5.48 -5.59 -15.36
C PRO A 87 -5.83 -5.73 -13.88
N VAL A 88 -5.68 -6.93 -13.32
CA VAL A 88 -6.04 -7.22 -11.92
C VAL A 88 -5.10 -6.52 -10.94
N ALA A 89 -3.79 -6.53 -11.19
CA ALA A 89 -2.82 -5.81 -10.37
C ALA A 89 -3.06 -4.29 -10.39
N THR A 90 -3.47 -3.75 -11.55
CA THR A 90 -3.84 -2.34 -11.70
C THR A 90 -5.11 -2.01 -10.92
N LEU A 91 -6.13 -2.87 -11.00
CA LEU A 91 -7.37 -2.72 -10.25
C LEU A 91 -7.11 -2.77 -8.75
N ILE A 92 -6.43 -3.82 -8.26
CA ILE A 92 -6.12 -3.98 -6.85
C ILE A 92 -5.32 -2.77 -6.33
N SER A 93 -4.32 -2.30 -7.08
CA SER A 93 -3.58 -1.08 -6.75
C SER A 93 -4.49 0.14 -6.64
N THR A 94 -5.41 0.30 -7.61
CA THR A 94 -6.39 1.39 -7.65
C THR A 94 -7.29 1.37 -6.42
N LEU A 95 -7.77 0.18 -6.03
CA LEU A 95 -8.62 -0.04 -4.85
C LEU A 95 -7.87 0.16 -3.54
N VAL A 96 -6.64 -0.34 -3.43
CA VAL A 96 -5.77 -0.14 -2.25
C VAL A 96 -5.56 1.36 -2.02
N TYR A 97 -5.23 2.12 -3.06
CA TYR A 97 -5.00 3.56 -2.96
C TYR A 97 -6.26 4.42 -3.18
N LEU A 98 -7.45 3.83 -3.23
CA LEU A 98 -8.71 4.57 -3.17
C LEU A 98 -8.90 5.09 -1.74
N ASP A 99 -9.16 6.40 -1.62
CA ASP A 99 -9.38 7.11 -0.34
C ASP A 99 -8.28 6.93 0.72
N PHE A 100 -7.05 6.58 0.29
CA PHE A 100 -5.96 6.18 1.18
C PHE A 100 -5.66 7.19 2.29
N ASP A 101 -5.62 8.49 1.99
CA ASP A 101 -5.32 9.52 3.00
C ASP A 101 -6.42 9.63 4.07
N LEU A 102 -7.69 9.47 3.67
CA LEU A 102 -8.83 9.51 4.58
C LEU A 102 -8.87 8.26 5.45
N GLU A 103 -8.65 7.09 4.86
CA GLU A 103 -8.54 5.83 5.60
C GLU A 103 -7.33 5.85 6.55
N LYS A 104 -6.19 6.40 6.11
CA LYS A 104 -4.98 6.54 6.93
C LYS A 104 -5.24 7.43 8.14
N ALA A 105 -5.90 8.56 7.95
CA ALA A 105 -6.31 9.42 9.06
C ALA A 105 -7.21 8.69 10.06
N PHE A 106 -8.14 7.85 9.56
CA PHE A 106 -8.98 7.02 10.41
C PHE A 106 -8.17 5.98 11.19
N VAL A 107 -7.28 5.23 10.54
CA VAL A 107 -6.44 4.21 11.18
C VAL A 107 -5.51 4.85 12.22
N THR A 108 -4.86 5.97 11.89
CA THR A 108 -3.99 6.69 12.82
C THR A 108 -4.76 7.14 14.07
N ARG A 109 -6.01 7.64 13.91
CA ARG A 109 -6.86 7.97 15.06
C ARG A 109 -7.14 6.76 15.94
N VAL A 110 -7.43 5.60 15.35
CA VAL A 110 -7.62 4.35 16.10
C VAL A 110 -6.37 3.96 16.86
N LEU A 111 -5.18 4.07 16.24
CA LEU A 111 -3.91 3.70 16.87
C LEU A 111 -3.60 4.57 18.11
N ARG A 112 -3.90 5.88 18.04
CA ARG A 112 -3.67 6.83 19.14
C ARG A 112 -4.44 6.53 20.42
N GLU A 113 -5.52 5.77 20.31
CA GLU A 113 -6.35 5.36 21.46
C GLU A 113 -5.85 4.08 22.13
N LEU A 114 -4.79 3.45 21.60
CA LEU A 114 -4.29 2.15 22.06
C LEU A 114 -3.01 2.28 22.88
N SER A 115 -2.89 1.44 23.89
CA SER A 115 -1.68 1.30 24.71
C SER A 115 -0.64 0.37 24.10
N SER A 116 -1.05 -0.51 23.17
CA SER A 116 -0.23 -1.50 22.48
C SER A 116 -0.78 -1.78 21.08
N TYR A 117 0.08 -2.21 20.17
CA TYR A 117 -0.28 -2.36 18.75
C TYR A 117 -0.36 -3.83 18.32
N ASP A 118 -1.52 -4.44 18.55
CA ASP A 118 -1.85 -5.78 18.08
C ASP A 118 -2.40 -5.73 16.65
N VAL A 119 -1.52 -5.78 15.64
CA VAL A 119 -1.85 -5.37 14.27
C VAL A 119 -3.02 -6.17 13.67
N ASP A 120 -3.00 -7.49 13.83
CA ASP A 120 -4.08 -8.40 13.39
C ASP A 120 -5.40 -8.13 14.12
N ALA A 121 -5.34 -7.89 15.43
CA ALA A 121 -6.52 -7.61 16.24
C ALA A 121 -7.12 -6.23 15.93
N ILE A 122 -6.28 -5.23 15.69
CA ILE A 122 -6.70 -3.89 15.24
C ILE A 122 -7.46 -4.02 13.93
N TYR A 123 -6.88 -4.70 12.94
CA TYR A 123 -7.54 -4.96 11.66
C TYR A 123 -8.88 -5.70 11.84
N ARG A 124 -8.92 -6.79 12.61
CA ARG A 124 -10.13 -7.63 12.78
C ARG A 124 -11.24 -6.93 13.56
N PHE A 125 -10.89 -6.18 14.62
CA PHE A 125 -11.85 -5.71 15.61
C PHE A 125 -12.05 -4.20 15.65
N ARG A 126 -11.00 -3.40 15.44
CA ARG A 126 -11.08 -1.93 15.51
C ARG A 126 -11.40 -1.29 14.15
N LEU A 127 -11.03 -1.95 13.06
CA LEU A 127 -11.26 -1.46 11.69
C LEU A 127 -12.52 -2.05 11.02
N LYS A 128 -13.52 -2.50 11.80
CA LYS A 128 -14.73 -3.16 11.26
C LYS A 128 -15.49 -2.30 10.25
N ALA A 129 -15.70 -1.01 10.54
CA ALA A 129 -16.39 -0.09 9.63
C ALA A 129 -15.64 0.08 8.31
N LEU A 130 -14.31 0.19 8.40
CA LEU A 130 -13.44 0.29 7.22
C LEU A 130 -13.48 -0.99 6.38
N ARG A 131 -13.42 -2.17 7.02
CA ARG A 131 -13.58 -3.47 6.35
C ARG A 131 -14.95 -3.66 5.72
N ALA A 132 -16.02 -3.12 6.32
CA ALA A 132 -17.35 -3.14 5.72
C ALA A 132 -17.39 -2.32 4.42
N SER A 133 -16.76 -1.15 4.40
CA SER A 133 -16.60 -0.36 3.18
C SER A 133 -15.80 -1.11 2.10
N TRP A 134 -14.67 -1.74 2.47
CA TRP A 134 -13.91 -2.57 1.53
C TRP A 134 -14.72 -3.75 0.99
N LYS A 135 -15.56 -4.37 1.83
CA LYS A 135 -16.47 -5.43 1.41
C LYS A 135 -17.44 -4.96 0.34
N GLU A 136 -18.10 -3.82 0.55
CA GLU A 136 -19.05 -3.26 -0.41
C GLU A 136 -18.40 -3.01 -1.78
N VAL A 137 -17.19 -2.45 -1.77
CA VAL A 137 -16.41 -2.19 -2.99
C VAL A 137 -15.99 -3.51 -3.67
N ALA A 138 -15.48 -4.47 -2.90
CA ALA A 138 -15.07 -5.78 -3.44
C ALA A 138 -16.25 -6.54 -4.05
N GLU A 139 -17.41 -6.55 -3.38
CA GLU A 139 -18.63 -7.20 -3.87
C GLU A 139 -19.17 -6.51 -5.13
N MET A 140 -19.07 -5.17 -5.23
CA MET A 140 -19.40 -4.44 -6.44
C MET A 140 -18.51 -4.87 -7.61
N CYS A 141 -17.19 -4.91 -7.41
CA CYS A 141 -16.25 -5.37 -8.43
C CYS A 141 -16.50 -6.83 -8.81
N ALA A 142 -16.67 -7.73 -7.83
CA ALA A 142 -16.92 -9.15 -8.09
C ALA A 142 -18.20 -9.38 -8.91
N ARG A 143 -19.28 -8.62 -8.65
CA ARG A 143 -20.52 -8.70 -9.46
C ARG A 143 -20.30 -8.23 -10.89
N LEU A 144 -19.42 -7.26 -11.12
CA LEU A 144 -19.07 -6.84 -12.47
C LEU A 144 -18.29 -7.96 -13.18
N PHE A 145 -17.46 -8.71 -12.46
CA PHE A 145 -16.60 -9.77 -13.00
C PHE A 145 -17.31 -11.10 -13.29
N GLU A 146 -18.41 -11.39 -12.60
CA GLU A 146 -19.22 -12.60 -12.84
C GLU A 146 -19.90 -12.58 -14.23
N VAL A 147 -19.95 -11.42 -14.91
CA VAL A 147 -20.61 -11.25 -16.22
C VAL A 147 -19.56 -11.22 -17.34
N GLY A 148 -19.04 -12.39 -17.74
CA GLY A 148 -18.29 -12.55 -19.00
C GLY A 148 -17.20 -11.50 -19.27
N THR A 149 -16.54 -11.03 -18.21
CA THR A 149 -15.74 -9.80 -18.20
C THR A 149 -14.43 -9.99 -18.96
N ASP A 150 -14.16 -9.06 -19.86
CA ASP A 150 -12.87 -8.98 -20.53
C ASP A 150 -11.91 -8.01 -19.81
N GLU A 151 -10.67 -7.95 -20.28
CA GLU A 151 -9.67 -7.01 -19.76
C GLU A 151 -10.12 -5.54 -19.86
N GLN A 152 -10.87 -5.19 -20.90
CA GLN A 152 -11.31 -3.81 -21.14
C GLN A 152 -12.36 -3.38 -20.11
N ASP A 153 -13.24 -4.28 -19.68
CA ASP A 153 -14.19 -4.03 -18.60
C ASP A 153 -13.49 -3.69 -17.28
N ILE A 154 -12.42 -4.41 -16.94
CA ILE A 154 -11.61 -4.12 -15.74
C ILE A 154 -11.01 -2.70 -15.83
N TYR A 155 -10.47 -2.33 -16.99
CA TYR A 155 -9.95 -0.97 -17.19
C TYR A 155 -11.03 0.10 -17.19
N ASN A 156 -12.24 -0.19 -17.64
CA ASN A 156 -13.36 0.74 -17.55
C ASN A 156 -13.70 1.06 -16.09
N VAL A 157 -13.68 0.05 -15.21
CA VAL A 157 -13.83 0.24 -13.76
C VAL A 157 -12.69 1.09 -13.19
N ILE A 158 -11.44 0.78 -13.54
CA ILE A 158 -10.26 1.55 -13.11
C ILE A 158 -10.37 3.02 -13.53
N ASN A 159 -10.75 3.28 -14.78
CA ASN A 159 -10.94 4.63 -15.31
C ASN A 159 -12.01 5.39 -14.54
N TYR A 160 -13.15 4.74 -14.26
CA TYR A 160 -14.23 5.34 -13.49
C TYR A 160 -13.78 5.72 -12.07
N ILE A 161 -13.11 4.82 -11.37
CA ILE A 161 -12.58 5.07 -10.02
C ILE A 161 -11.49 6.16 -10.05
N SER A 162 -10.64 6.18 -11.07
CA SER A 162 -9.57 7.17 -11.18
C SER A 162 -10.11 8.56 -11.53
N ALA A 163 -11.21 8.66 -12.28
CA ALA A 163 -11.84 9.93 -12.65
C ALA A 163 -12.44 10.69 -11.46
N THR A 164 -12.76 10.02 -10.35
CA THR A 164 -13.27 10.68 -9.14
C THR A 164 -12.17 11.34 -8.32
N LYS A 165 -10.89 11.05 -8.59
CA LYS A 165 -9.76 11.62 -7.85
C LYS A 165 -9.40 13.02 -8.34
N THR A 166 -9.48 14.01 -7.45
CA THR A 166 -8.92 15.35 -7.67
C THR A 166 -7.44 15.37 -7.27
N ALA A 167 -6.54 15.19 -8.24
CA ALA A 167 -5.10 15.20 -8.00
C ALA A 167 -4.45 16.51 -8.44
N LYS A 168 -3.45 16.98 -7.66
CA LYS A 168 -2.53 18.01 -8.13
C LYS A 168 -1.67 17.43 -9.26
N PRO A 169 -1.36 18.21 -10.32
CA PRO A 169 -0.48 17.72 -11.38
C PRO A 169 0.87 17.24 -10.82
N LEU A 170 1.18 15.98 -11.09
CA LEU A 170 2.45 15.36 -10.75
C LEU A 170 2.99 14.64 -11.99
N GLU A 171 4.18 15.05 -12.41
CA GLU A 171 4.89 14.42 -13.51
C GLU A 171 6.04 13.56 -12.97
N LEU A 172 6.09 12.31 -13.40
CA LEU A 172 7.12 11.36 -13.03
C LEU A 172 7.99 11.01 -14.24
N VAL A 173 9.26 10.72 -13.97
CA VAL A 173 10.20 10.09 -14.91
C VAL A 173 10.60 8.76 -14.31
N LEU A 174 10.42 7.67 -15.07
CA LEU A 174 10.95 6.35 -14.73
C LEU A 174 12.26 6.14 -15.45
N GLU A 175 13.30 5.86 -14.68
CA GLU A 175 14.64 5.53 -15.16
C GLU A 175 14.99 4.10 -14.70
N LYS A 176 15.77 3.39 -15.50
CA LYS A 176 16.29 2.06 -15.14
C LYS A 176 17.77 2.17 -14.83
N ALA A 177 18.09 2.02 -13.55
CA ALA A 177 19.44 1.75 -13.08
C ALA A 177 19.56 0.22 -12.83
N GLU A 178 20.22 -0.21 -11.77
CA GLU A 178 20.14 -1.61 -11.30
C GLU A 178 18.71 -2.02 -10.91
N ARG A 179 17.88 -1.04 -10.52
CA ARG A 179 16.46 -1.20 -10.20
C ARG A 179 15.64 -0.05 -10.82
N PRO A 180 14.31 -0.18 -10.95
CA PRO A 180 13.45 0.91 -11.39
C PRO A 180 13.48 2.06 -10.38
N VAL A 181 13.68 3.29 -10.86
CA VAL A 181 13.75 4.49 -10.02
C VAL A 181 12.80 5.55 -10.58
N PHE A 182 11.90 6.06 -9.75
CA PHE A 182 11.06 7.20 -10.09
C PHE A 182 11.73 8.50 -9.67
N ARG A 183 11.63 9.53 -10.50
CA ARG A 183 11.96 10.91 -10.16
C ARG A 183 10.77 11.81 -10.40
N ASN A 184 10.54 12.76 -9.50
CA ASN A 184 9.62 13.86 -9.76
C ASN A 184 10.25 14.80 -10.80
N ALA A 185 9.57 15.02 -11.92
CA ALA A 185 10.10 15.81 -13.03
C ALA A 185 10.29 17.29 -12.69
N GLY A 186 9.55 17.83 -11.71
CA GLY A 186 9.60 19.23 -11.32
C GLY A 186 10.78 19.58 -10.40
N ASN A 187 11.24 18.65 -9.56
CA ASN A 187 12.31 18.91 -8.59
C ASN A 187 13.45 17.87 -8.59
N GLY A 188 13.37 16.85 -9.43
CA GLY A 188 14.39 15.80 -9.56
C GLY A 188 14.48 14.82 -8.38
N LYS A 189 13.64 14.99 -7.34
CA LYS A 189 13.67 14.16 -6.14
C LYS A 189 13.34 12.71 -6.48
N GLU A 190 14.19 11.80 -6.02
CA GLU A 190 14.00 10.37 -6.14
C GLU A 190 12.83 9.90 -5.27
N ILE A 191 12.04 8.97 -5.82
CA ILE A 191 10.89 8.35 -5.18
C ILE A 191 11.09 6.84 -5.26
N ALA A 192 11.09 6.19 -4.10
CA ALA A 192 11.19 4.74 -4.01
C ALA A 192 9.94 4.06 -4.58
N VAL A 193 10.15 2.95 -5.28
CA VAL A 193 9.07 2.07 -5.73
C VAL A 193 8.38 1.46 -4.51
N LYS A 194 7.05 1.57 -4.45
CA LYS A 194 6.24 0.93 -3.42
C LYS A 194 6.04 -0.55 -3.77
N ARG A 195 6.61 -1.43 -2.95
CA ARG A 195 6.56 -2.90 -3.09
C ARG A 195 5.23 -3.45 -2.58
N LEU A 196 4.19 -3.35 -3.41
CA LEU A 196 2.86 -3.83 -3.08
C LEU A 196 2.75 -5.35 -3.34
N PHE A 197 3.16 -5.80 -4.53
CA PHE A 197 3.09 -7.21 -4.94
C PHE A 197 4.46 -7.90 -4.89
N GLY A 198 5.57 -7.15 -4.93
CA GLY A 198 6.92 -7.70 -5.02
C GLY A 198 7.29 -8.18 -6.43
N VAL A 199 6.59 -7.68 -7.44
CA VAL A 199 6.86 -7.88 -8.86
C VAL A 199 7.09 -6.50 -9.46
N ASP A 200 8.27 -6.27 -10.04
CA ASP A 200 8.72 -4.93 -10.48
C ASP A 200 7.67 -4.22 -11.34
N GLU A 201 7.11 -4.88 -12.34
CA GLU A 201 6.13 -4.29 -13.26
C GLU A 201 4.82 -3.90 -12.55
N TYR A 202 4.34 -4.74 -11.64
CA TYR A 202 3.11 -4.45 -10.87
C TYR A 202 3.35 -3.36 -9.84
N ASP A 203 4.52 -3.36 -9.20
CA ASP A 203 4.91 -2.35 -8.22
C ASP A 203 5.15 -0.97 -8.86
N ILE A 204 5.64 -0.93 -10.11
CA ILE A 204 5.72 0.30 -10.92
C ILE A 204 4.32 0.88 -11.12
N ILE A 205 3.35 0.07 -11.55
CA ILE A 205 1.95 0.48 -11.73
C ILE A 205 1.37 0.98 -10.40
N GLY A 206 1.52 0.19 -9.33
CA GLY A 206 1.05 0.54 -7.99
C GLY A 206 1.66 1.84 -7.48
N THR A 207 2.94 2.09 -7.73
CA THR A 207 3.62 3.33 -7.34
C THR A 207 3.03 4.54 -8.04
N VAL A 208 2.82 4.48 -9.36
CA VAL A 208 2.22 5.55 -10.17
C VAL A 208 0.82 5.91 -9.64
N ILE A 209 -0.01 4.90 -9.39
CA ILE A 209 -1.36 5.06 -8.84
C ILE A 209 -1.31 5.68 -7.45
N SER A 210 -0.42 5.20 -6.58
CA SER A 210 -0.30 5.69 -5.20
C SER A 210 0.08 7.16 -5.09
N LEU A 211 0.76 7.67 -6.11
CA LEU A 211 1.21 9.05 -6.19
C LEU A 211 0.20 9.93 -6.95
N SER A 212 -0.88 9.34 -7.49
CA SER A 212 -1.84 10.00 -8.37
C SER A 212 -1.15 10.78 -9.49
N ALA A 213 -0.11 10.18 -10.09
CA ALA A 213 0.66 10.84 -11.12
C ALA A 213 -0.19 11.14 -12.35
N THR A 214 -0.09 12.35 -12.87
CA THR A 214 -0.85 12.78 -14.06
C THR A 214 -0.12 12.48 -15.36
N LYS A 215 1.21 12.33 -15.29
CA LYS A 215 2.06 12.01 -16.44
C LYS A 215 3.26 11.19 -16.03
N LEU A 216 3.63 10.23 -16.88
CA LEU A 216 4.79 9.36 -16.71
C LEU A 216 5.64 9.39 -17.99
N THR A 217 6.91 9.76 -17.86
CA THR A 217 7.89 9.62 -18.93
C THR A 217 8.72 8.37 -18.68
N LEU A 218 8.75 7.46 -19.66
CA LEU A 218 9.55 6.24 -19.61
C LEU A 218 10.88 6.48 -20.32
N ASN A 219 11.99 6.44 -19.57
CA ASN A 219 13.37 6.49 -20.10
C ASN A 219 14.05 5.11 -20.04
N CYS A 220 13.26 4.05 -20.03
CA CYS A 220 13.74 2.68 -19.97
C CYS A 220 12.73 1.69 -20.54
N ASP A 221 13.22 0.50 -20.88
CA ASP A 221 12.38 -0.59 -21.33
C ASP A 221 11.52 -1.14 -20.18
N VAL A 222 10.22 -1.14 -20.42
CA VAL A 222 9.17 -1.71 -19.56
C VAL A 222 8.34 -2.65 -20.43
N ALA A 223 7.86 -3.76 -19.86
CA ALA A 223 7.03 -4.73 -20.57
C ALA A 223 5.80 -4.06 -21.24
N GLY A 224 5.49 -4.46 -22.47
CA GLY A 224 4.41 -3.85 -23.27
C GLY A 224 3.05 -3.88 -22.57
N GLU A 225 2.73 -4.98 -21.88
CA GLU A 225 1.50 -5.13 -21.09
C GLU A 225 1.46 -4.17 -19.88
N ALA A 226 2.60 -3.93 -19.23
CA ALA A 226 2.68 -2.94 -18.16
C ALA A 226 2.46 -1.52 -18.71
N VAL A 227 3.02 -1.20 -19.89
CA VAL A 227 2.78 0.08 -20.56
C VAL A 227 1.31 0.25 -20.95
N LYS A 228 0.66 -0.82 -21.43
CA LYS A 228 -0.77 -0.85 -21.73
C LYS A 228 -1.59 -0.52 -20.48
N ALA A 229 -1.35 -1.23 -19.37
CA ALA A 229 -2.01 -0.96 -18.09
C ALA A 229 -1.78 0.48 -17.59
N LEU A 230 -0.53 0.97 -17.65
CA LEU A 230 -0.19 2.34 -17.25
C LEU A 230 -0.99 3.40 -18.02
N ARG A 231 -1.27 3.18 -19.31
CA ARG A 231 -2.05 4.15 -20.12
C ARG A 231 -3.49 4.33 -19.65
N HIS A 232 -4.04 3.40 -18.88
CA HIS A 232 -5.37 3.54 -18.27
C HIS A 232 -5.35 4.37 -16.98
N VAL A 233 -4.19 4.55 -16.34
CA VAL A 233 -4.08 5.28 -15.07
C VAL A 233 -3.29 6.59 -15.18
N VAL A 234 -2.43 6.74 -16.20
CA VAL A 234 -1.57 7.91 -16.37
C VAL A 234 -1.30 8.21 -17.84
N ARG A 235 -1.06 9.49 -18.18
CA ARG A 235 -0.56 9.85 -19.51
C ARG A 235 0.88 9.40 -19.68
N VAL A 236 1.12 8.37 -20.48
CA VAL A 236 2.45 7.82 -20.74
C VAL A 236 3.11 8.52 -21.94
N LYS A 237 4.36 8.95 -21.76
CA LYS A 237 5.26 9.41 -22.83
C LYS A 237 6.49 8.50 -22.89
N MET A 238 6.79 7.95 -24.06
CA MET A 238 8.02 7.19 -24.30
C MET A 238 9.09 8.12 -24.88
N ARG A 239 10.34 7.93 -24.48
CA ARG A 239 11.51 8.63 -25.04
C ARG A 239 12.43 7.68 -25.76
#